data_AF-A0A7V1BNR4-F1
#
_entry.id   AF-A0A7V1BNR4-F1
#
_cell.length_a   1.000
_cell.length_b   1.000
_cell.length_c   1.000
_cell.angle_alpha   90.00
_cell.angle_beta   90.00
_cell.angle_gamma   90.00
#
_symmetry.space_group_name_H-M   'P 1'
#
loop_
_entity.id
_entity.type
_entity.pdbx_description
1 polymer ?
#
loop_
_entity_poly.entity_id
_entity_poly.type
_entity_poly.pdbx_seq_one_letter_code
_entity_poly.pdbx_strand_id
1 'polypeptide(L)'
;MRREDGFTLIELMIVVAIIGILAAIALPAYQNYTRDAASSACLAEAKAYAGVALVELLDNDTPAAPLITASTACSAMDTATAVGVNITATPRTPGTGTVTCNMTNANCTHAP
;
A
#
# COMPACT_ATOMS: atom_id res chain seq x y z
N MET A 1 -26.02 -21.07 48.86
CA MET A 1 -26.24 -19.91 47.97
C MET A 1 -24.89 -19.57 47.37
N ARG A 2 -24.71 -19.74 46.06
CA ARG A 2 -23.48 -19.30 45.38
C ARG A 2 -23.56 -17.78 45.28
N ARG A 3 -22.55 -17.07 45.78
CA ARG A 3 -22.44 -15.62 45.56
C ARG A 3 -22.10 -15.45 44.09
N GLU A 4 -23.02 -14.88 43.35
CA GLU A 4 -22.71 -14.36 42.01
C GLU A 4 -21.96 -13.06 42.23
N ASP A 5 -20.62 -13.12 42.17
CA ASP A 5 -19.77 -11.93 42.17
C ASP A 5 -20.02 -11.19 40.86
N GLY A 6 -20.97 -10.26 40.88
CA GLY A 6 -21.27 -9.37 39.76
C GLY A 6 -20.13 -8.38 39.51
N PHE A 7 -19.91 -8.05 38.24
CA PHE A 7 -18.93 -7.04 37.82
C PHE A 7 -19.32 -5.66 38.37
N THR A 8 -18.38 -4.96 39.01
CA THR A 8 -18.68 -3.66 39.60
C THR A 8 -18.72 -2.55 38.54
N LEU A 9 -19.54 -1.53 38.77
CA LEU A 9 -19.58 -0.35 37.89
C LEU A 9 -18.22 0.35 37.82
N ILE A 10 -17.45 0.33 38.92
CA ILE A 10 -16.13 0.95 38.96
C ILE A 10 -15.12 0.18 38.11
N GLU A 11 -15.16 -1.16 38.10
CA GLU A 11 -14.33 -1.97 37.21
C GLU A 11 -14.64 -1.67 35.74
N LEU A 12 -15.93 -1.54 35.40
CA LEU A 12 -16.34 -1.20 34.03
C LEU A 12 -15.85 0.18 33.59
N MET A 13 -15.94 1.18 34.46
CA MET A 13 -15.48 2.54 34.15
C MET A 13 -13.96 2.58 33.91
N ILE A 14 -13.18 1.84 34.71
CA ILE A 14 -11.71 1.78 34.53
C ILE A 14 -11.36 1.08 33.21
N VAL A 15 -12.05 -0.01 32.88
CA VAL A 15 -11.81 -0.73 31.61
C VAL A 15 -12.08 0.17 30.40
N VAL A 16 -13.20 0.91 30.40
CA VAL A 16 -13.52 1.84 29.30
C VAL A 16 -12.50 2.96 29.20
N ALA A 17 -12.01 3.49 30.33
CA ALA A 17 -10.97 4.52 30.34
C ALA A 17 -9.65 4.02 29.71
N ILE A 18 -9.22 2.79 30.04
CA ILE A 18 -8.00 2.20 29.47
C ILE A 18 -8.16 1.93 27.97
N ILE A 19 -9.30 1.34 27.54
CA ILE A 19 -9.59 1.11 26.12
C ILE A 19 -9.60 2.43 25.34
N GLY A 20 -10.15 3.51 25.92
CA GLY A 20 -10.16 4.84 25.30
C GLY A 20 -8.75 5.37 25.02
N ILE A 21 -7.82 5.23 25.97
CA ILE A 21 -6.42 5.65 25.80
C ILE A 21 -5.72 4.81 24.72
N LEU A 22 -5.89 3.48 24.77
CA LEU A 22 -5.28 2.58 23.79
C LEU A 22 -5.81 2.84 22.38
N ALA A 23 -7.12 3.04 22.22
CA ALA A 23 -7.75 3.29 20.93
C ALA A 23 -7.27 4.61 20.31
N ALA A 24 -7.06 5.65 21.10
CA ALA A 24 -6.58 6.95 20.63
C ALA A 24 -5.19 6.88 19.97
N ILE A 25 -4.33 5.96 20.42
CA ILE A 25 -2.99 5.75 19.87
C ILE A 25 -3.01 4.67 18.76
N ALA A 26 -3.73 3.58 18.99
CA ALA A 26 -3.73 2.43 18.10
C ALA A 26 -4.40 2.72 16.75
N LEU A 27 -5.50 3.47 16.73
CA LEU A 27 -6.25 3.75 15.51
C LEU A 27 -5.44 4.54 14.46
N PRO A 28 -4.81 5.69 14.77
CA PRO A 28 -3.99 6.41 13.79
C PRO A 28 -2.75 5.60 13.37
N ALA A 29 -2.15 4.84 14.28
CA ALA A 29 -1.01 3.97 13.95
C ALA A 29 -1.40 2.87 12.94
N TYR A 30 -2.55 2.22 13.15
CA TYR A 30 -3.06 1.19 12.24
C TYR A 30 -3.43 1.76 10.85
N GLN A 31 -3.99 2.96 10.80
CA GLN A 31 -4.28 3.64 9.53
C GLN A 31 -3.01 3.95 8.74
N ASN A 32 -1.96 4.45 9.41
CA ASN A 32 -0.67 4.67 8.76
C ASN A 32 -0.08 3.34 8.25
N TYR A 33 -0.11 2.27 9.05
CA TYR A 33 0.42 0.97 8.66
C TYR A 33 -0.30 0.39 7.42
N THR A 34 -1.64 0.48 7.38
CA THR A 34 -2.40 -0.03 6.24
C THR A 34 -2.19 0.81 4.97
N ARG A 35 -2.00 2.12 5.09
CA ARG A 35 -1.60 2.99 3.99
C ARG A 35 -0.22 2.62 3.43
N ASP A 36 0.76 2.46 4.30
CA ASP A 36 2.14 2.13 3.90
C ASP A 36 2.23 0.71 3.32
N ALA A 37 1.42 -0.22 3.83
CA ALA A 37 1.26 -1.56 3.25
C ALA A 37 0.64 -1.50 1.83
N ALA A 38 -0.35 -0.64 1.61
CA ALA A 38 -0.97 -0.47 0.30
C ALA A 38 -0.02 0.20 -0.71
N SER A 39 0.75 1.22 -0.29
CA SER A 39 1.72 1.87 -1.17
C SER A 39 2.91 0.94 -1.50
N SER A 40 3.40 0.16 -0.53
CA SER A 40 4.47 -0.82 -0.77
C SER A 40 4.01 -1.99 -1.66
N ALA A 41 2.74 -2.41 -1.57
CA ALA A 41 2.18 -3.40 -2.48
C ALA A 41 2.15 -2.88 -3.93
N CYS A 42 1.70 -1.63 -4.15
CA CYS A 42 1.75 -1.04 -5.49
C CYS A 42 3.20 -0.84 -5.98
N LEU A 43 4.15 -0.48 -5.10
CA LEU A 43 5.57 -0.42 -5.46
C LEU A 43 6.07 -1.78 -5.97
N ALA A 44 5.71 -2.87 -5.30
CA ALA A 44 6.10 -4.21 -5.71
C ALA A 44 5.52 -4.59 -7.08
N GLU A 45 4.24 -4.30 -7.33
CA GLU A 45 3.61 -4.52 -8.64
C GLU A 45 4.27 -3.68 -9.76
N ALA A 46 4.50 -2.40 -9.51
CA ALA A 46 5.15 -1.49 -10.45
C ALA A 46 6.58 -1.96 -10.76
N LYS A 47 7.32 -2.45 -9.76
CA LYS A 47 8.66 -3.01 -9.96
C LYS A 47 8.64 -4.30 -10.78
N ALA A 48 7.65 -5.16 -10.56
CA ALA A 48 7.50 -6.38 -11.36
C ALA A 48 7.24 -6.05 -12.83
N TYR A 49 6.33 -5.11 -13.10
CA TYR A 49 6.06 -4.63 -14.47
C TYR A 49 7.29 -3.96 -15.09
N ALA A 50 7.91 -3.02 -14.38
CA ALA A 50 9.11 -2.30 -14.81
C ALA A 50 10.25 -3.23 -15.24
N GLY A 51 10.46 -4.33 -14.51
CA GLY A 51 11.50 -5.30 -14.83
C GLY A 51 11.25 -6.03 -16.15
N VAL A 52 10.02 -6.50 -16.37
CA VAL A 52 9.65 -7.19 -17.62
C VAL A 52 9.64 -6.22 -18.79
N ALA A 53 8.98 -5.08 -18.65
CA ALA A 53 8.86 -4.08 -19.70
C ALA A 53 10.22 -3.50 -20.12
N LEU A 54 11.17 -3.35 -19.19
CA LEU A 54 12.52 -2.90 -19.54
C LEU A 54 13.23 -3.93 -20.44
N VAL A 55 13.09 -5.22 -20.18
CA VAL A 55 13.70 -6.26 -21.02
C VAL A 55 13.10 -6.22 -22.42
N GLU A 56 11.78 -6.13 -22.54
CA GLU A 56 11.08 -6.03 -23.83
C GLU A 56 11.55 -4.80 -24.63
N LEU A 57 11.70 -3.64 -23.97
CA LEU A 57 12.20 -2.43 -24.61
C LEU A 57 13.66 -2.55 -25.08
N LEU A 58 14.50 -3.28 -24.35
CA LEU A 58 15.89 -3.53 -24.74
C LEU A 58 15.98 -4.45 -25.98
N ASP A 59 15.00 -5.34 -26.14
CA ASP A 59 14.85 -6.19 -27.34
C ASP A 59 14.13 -5.47 -28.50
N ASN A 60 13.84 -4.17 -28.37
CA ASN A 60 13.05 -3.36 -29.32
C ASN A 60 11.62 -3.86 -29.54
N ASP A 61 11.06 -4.57 -28.57
CA ASP A 61 9.65 -4.94 -28.54
C ASP A 61 8.82 -3.84 -27.85
N THR A 62 7.51 -3.87 -28.07
CA THR A 62 6.55 -2.96 -27.42
C THR A 62 5.95 -3.64 -26.20
N PRO A 63 6.19 -3.12 -24.97
CA PRO A 63 5.66 -3.72 -23.76
C PRO A 63 4.13 -3.74 -23.77
N ALA A 64 3.55 -4.82 -23.26
CA ALA A 64 2.13 -4.85 -23.00
C ALA A 64 1.75 -3.78 -21.96
N ALA A 65 0.52 -3.26 -22.06
CA ALA A 65 -0.02 -2.40 -21.01
C ALA A 65 -0.12 -3.17 -19.68
N PRO A 66 0.15 -2.53 -18.54
CA PRO A 66 0.02 -3.18 -17.23
C PRO A 66 -1.44 -3.59 -16.99
N LEU A 67 -1.65 -4.82 -16.50
CA LEU A 67 -2.98 -5.31 -16.17
C LEU A 67 -3.46 -4.68 -14.85
N ILE A 68 -4.39 -3.74 -14.94
CA ILE A 68 -5.04 -3.10 -13.79
C ILE A 68 -6.47 -3.61 -13.65
N THR A 69 -6.80 -4.15 -12.49
CA THR A 69 -8.07 -4.80 -12.14
C THR A 69 -8.51 -4.34 -10.74
N ALA A 70 -9.62 -4.86 -10.22
CA ALA A 70 -10.02 -4.58 -8.84
C ALA A 70 -9.10 -5.25 -7.80
N SER A 71 -8.32 -6.27 -8.18
CA SER A 71 -7.46 -7.03 -7.29
C SER A 71 -6.00 -6.56 -7.24
N THR A 72 -5.61 -5.63 -8.11
CA THR A 72 -4.26 -5.03 -8.12
C THR A 72 -4.14 -3.94 -7.05
N ALA A 73 -2.95 -3.87 -6.45
CA ALA A 73 -2.59 -2.88 -5.45
C ALA A 73 -2.44 -1.47 -6.04
N CYS A 74 -2.04 -1.35 -7.31
CA CYS A 74 -2.11 -0.09 -8.03
C CYS A 74 -3.53 0.16 -8.61
N SER A 75 -3.94 1.43 -8.63
CA SER A 75 -5.19 1.91 -9.23
C SER A 75 -4.99 2.38 -10.68
N ALA A 76 -3.78 2.80 -11.03
CA ALA A 76 -3.34 3.08 -12.40
C ALA A 76 -1.81 2.90 -12.49
N MET A 77 -1.33 2.63 -13.69
CA MET A 77 0.09 2.52 -14.02
C MET A 77 0.29 2.86 -15.50
N ASP A 78 1.31 3.63 -15.82
CA ASP A 78 1.66 3.97 -17.21
C ASP A 78 2.25 2.74 -17.93
N THR A 79 1.95 2.61 -19.22
CA THR A 79 2.62 1.66 -20.10
C THR A 79 4.01 2.17 -20.44
N ALA A 80 5.04 1.31 -20.31
CA ALA A 80 6.40 1.68 -20.69
C ALA A 80 6.51 1.82 -22.22
N THR A 81 7.12 2.91 -22.68
CA THR A 81 7.19 3.26 -24.13
C THR A 81 8.60 3.34 -24.67
N ALA A 82 9.59 3.63 -23.83
CA ALA A 82 11.00 3.69 -24.23
C ALA A 82 11.92 3.56 -23.00
N VAL A 83 13.15 3.07 -23.23
CA VAL A 83 14.22 3.06 -22.23
C VAL A 83 14.53 4.48 -21.78
N GLY A 84 14.65 4.69 -20.47
CA GLY A 84 14.94 6.00 -19.86
C GLY A 84 13.74 6.94 -19.72
N VAL A 85 12.56 6.56 -20.20
CA VAL A 85 11.31 7.29 -19.92
C VAL A 85 10.70 6.73 -18.64
N ASN A 86 10.60 7.54 -17.59
CA ASN A 86 10.03 7.08 -16.33
C ASN A 86 8.54 6.77 -16.49
N ILE A 87 8.08 5.70 -15.84
CA ILE A 87 6.65 5.38 -15.70
C ILE A 87 6.21 5.66 -14.26
N THR A 88 4.93 6.01 -14.10
CA THR A 88 4.32 6.25 -12.80
C THR A 88 3.20 5.26 -12.52
N ALA A 89 2.98 4.96 -11.24
CA ALA A 89 1.84 4.19 -10.76
C ALA A 89 1.25 4.84 -9.52
N THR A 90 -0.08 4.82 -9.41
CA THR A 90 -0.81 5.31 -8.25
C THR A 90 -1.29 4.14 -7.41
N PRO A 91 -0.99 4.11 -6.10
CA PRO A 91 -1.56 3.12 -5.20
C PRO A 91 -3.09 3.21 -5.15
N ARG A 92 -3.73 2.10 -4.79
CA ARG A 92 -5.14 2.08 -4.44
C ARG A 92 -5.32 2.49 -2.98
N THR A 93 -6.43 3.16 -2.67
CA THR A 93 -6.84 3.48 -1.30
C THR A 93 -6.76 2.22 -0.41
N PRO A 94 -6.16 2.30 0.80
CA PRO A 94 -5.74 3.49 1.53
C PRO A 94 -4.36 4.05 1.19
N GLY A 95 -3.63 3.46 0.25
CA GLY A 95 -2.30 3.93 -0.17
C GLY A 95 -2.33 5.37 -0.68
N THR A 96 -1.23 6.10 -0.48
CA THR A 96 -1.07 7.49 -0.92
C THR A 96 0.17 7.65 -1.80
N GLY A 97 0.35 8.85 -2.33
CA GLY A 97 1.53 9.22 -3.10
C GLY A 97 1.60 8.56 -4.47
N THR A 98 2.79 8.56 -5.06
CA THR A 98 3.05 8.01 -6.40
C THR A 98 4.28 7.13 -6.38
N VAL A 99 4.22 6.02 -7.10
CA VAL A 99 5.39 5.20 -7.40
C VAL A 99 5.95 5.66 -8.73
N THR A 100 7.24 5.97 -8.77
CA THR A 100 7.96 6.31 -10.01
C THR A 100 9.01 5.26 -10.28
N CYS A 101 8.98 4.67 -11.48
CA CYS A 101 9.96 3.69 -11.94
C CYS A 101 10.84 4.29 -13.03
N ASN A 102 12.15 4.15 -12.87
CA ASN A 102 13.14 4.56 -13.84
C ASN A 102 13.39 3.43 -14.85
N MET A 103 13.03 3.65 -16.13
CA MET A 103 13.18 2.67 -17.21
C MET A 103 14.60 2.63 -17.79
N THR A 104 15.63 3.10 -17.09
CA THR A 104 17.04 2.81 -17.40
C THR A 104 17.53 1.60 -16.60
N ASN A 105 16.98 1.37 -15.40
CA ASN A 105 17.45 0.32 -14.49
C ASN A 105 16.32 -0.42 -13.75
N ALA A 106 15.07 -0.17 -14.13
CA ALA A 106 13.86 -0.73 -13.51
C ALA A 106 13.77 -0.51 -11.98
N ASN A 107 14.44 0.53 -11.46
CA ASN A 107 14.31 0.89 -10.06
C ASN A 107 13.05 1.72 -9.84
N CYS A 108 12.24 1.32 -8.87
CA CYS A 108 11.00 1.99 -8.50
C CYS A 108 11.10 2.55 -7.09
N THR A 109 10.65 3.79 -6.92
CA THR A 109 10.61 4.47 -5.62
C THR A 109 9.22 5.02 -5.37
N HIS A 110 8.81 5.00 -4.11
CA HIS A 110 7.55 5.59 -3.67
C HIS A 110 7.83 6.93 -2.99
N ALA A 111 7.14 7.98 -3.44
CA ALA A 111 7.07 9.26 -2.75
C ALA A 111 5.67 9.40 -2.12
N PRO A 112 5.56 9.65 -0.80
CA PRO A 112 4.29 9.71 -0.07
C PRO A 112 3.43 10.93 -0.45
#